data_AF-A0A7C5FYZ7-F1
#
_entry.id   AF-A0A7C5FYZ7-F1
#
_cell.length_a   1.000
_cell.length_b   1.000
_cell.length_c   1.000
_cell.angle_alpha   90.00
_cell.angle_beta   90.00
_cell.angle_gamma   90.00
#
_symmetry.space_group_name_H-M   'P 1'
#
loop_
_entity.id
_entity.type
_entity.pdbx_description
1 polymer ?
#
loop_
_entity_poly.entity_id
_entity_poly.type
_entity_poly.pdbx_seq_one_letter_code
_entity_poly.pdbx_strand_id
1 'polypeptide(L)'
;MRTRVLVFACLLLAIATAAIAAEKVDPAAVKPDPSKVSLAASDGMSASDAFASLAKQSGMKILLESSVKGKVTVSLKDVTLDAALNAACKGTNMVWRKVYIDPKSELLDKPDRFAATLRLMSGLSFPDLVVAGSSNNKIGVVCQQKQGVEDAQDKIVKDLGLAPVYLVSNDALDAAKEAQKNSAVNKFTQSSKDQIDMFMKMTPEEREQALMASLNMMDSVGPEYFGAAMQALMNSNPDTLRRLQARQTEMLFSMSADQRRAMIRMNMEAMKNITPEQQKIIQEDAMAVMEQMKNQQGQ
;
A
#
# COMPACT_ATOMS: atom_id res chain seq x y z
N MET A 1 -20.38 -33.40 -62.66
CA MET A 1 -21.22 -33.90 -61.56
C MET A 1 -21.51 -32.73 -60.63
N ARG A 2 -22.68 -32.09 -60.79
CA ARG A 2 -23.83 -32.08 -59.83
C ARG A 2 -23.52 -31.34 -58.52
N THR A 3 -23.75 -30.02 -58.41
CA THR A 3 -25.03 -29.30 -58.12
C THR A 3 -25.54 -29.48 -56.68
N ARG A 4 -25.68 -28.35 -55.95
CA ARG A 4 -26.66 -27.98 -54.87
C ARG A 4 -26.13 -26.66 -54.25
N VAL A 5 -26.63 -25.45 -54.51
CA VAL A 5 -27.99 -24.87 -54.42
C VAL A 5 -28.68 -25.16 -53.10
N LEU A 6 -28.69 -24.16 -52.20
CA LEU A 6 -29.85 -23.91 -51.36
C LEU A 6 -29.99 -22.40 -51.09
N VAL A 7 -31.03 -21.85 -51.69
CA VAL A 7 -31.60 -20.51 -51.51
C VAL A 7 -32.62 -20.62 -50.38
N PHE A 8 -32.59 -19.71 -49.41
CA PHE A 8 -33.76 -19.47 -48.54
C PHE A 8 -33.92 -17.96 -48.32
N ALA A 9 -34.87 -17.41 -49.06
CA ALA A 9 -35.46 -16.11 -48.82
C ALA A 9 -36.87 -16.35 -48.26
N CYS A 10 -37.16 -15.86 -47.06
CA CYS A 10 -38.54 -15.66 -46.62
C CYS A 10 -38.61 -14.33 -45.86
N LEU A 11 -39.16 -13.37 -46.60
CA LEU A 11 -39.65 -12.07 -46.20
C LEU A 11 -40.86 -12.24 -45.26
N LEU A 12 -40.89 -11.54 -44.13
CA LEU A 12 -42.13 -11.24 -43.41
C LEU A 12 -42.03 -9.85 -42.77
N LEU A 13 -42.79 -8.92 -43.36
CA LEU A 13 -43.11 -7.60 -42.85
C LEU A 13 -44.08 -7.73 -41.66
N ALA A 14 -43.85 -6.99 -40.58
CA ALA A 14 -44.89 -6.57 -39.65
C ALA A 14 -44.64 -5.12 -39.24
N ILE A 15 -45.70 -4.32 -39.29
CA ILE A 15 -45.71 -2.86 -39.22
C ILE A 15 -45.87 -2.37 -37.77
N ALA A 16 -45.05 -1.37 -37.42
CA ALA A 16 -45.17 -0.25 -36.49
C ALA A 16 -45.93 -0.40 -35.15
N THR A 17 -45.21 -0.06 -34.07
CA THR A 17 -45.72 0.85 -33.03
C THR A 17 -44.60 1.82 -32.63
N ALA A 18 -44.91 3.12 -32.70
CA ALA A 18 -44.05 4.19 -32.24
C ALA A 18 -44.00 4.20 -30.71
N ALA A 19 -42.81 4.04 -30.14
CA ALA A 19 -42.52 4.37 -28.76
C ALA A 19 -41.47 5.50 -28.75
N ILE A 20 -42.00 6.68 -28.46
CA ILE A 20 -41.39 7.84 -27.79
C ILE A 20 -39.86 7.81 -27.71
N ALA A 21 -39.27 8.79 -28.43
CA ALA A 21 -37.91 9.24 -28.28
C ALA A 21 -37.56 9.52 -26.80
N ALA A 22 -36.83 8.60 -26.19
CA ALA A 22 -35.83 8.97 -25.21
C ALA A 22 -34.57 9.27 -26.02
N GLU A 23 -34.34 10.56 -26.27
CA GLU A 23 -33.05 11.07 -26.72
C GLU A 23 -32.02 10.64 -25.68
N LYS A 24 -31.39 9.48 -25.91
CA LYS A 24 -30.11 9.17 -25.28
C LYS A 24 -29.21 10.28 -25.75
N VAL A 25 -28.97 11.24 -24.87
CA VAL A 25 -27.85 12.16 -24.97
C VAL A 25 -26.63 11.27 -25.07
N ASP A 26 -26.19 11.07 -26.32
CA ASP A 26 -24.87 10.55 -26.62
C ASP A 26 -23.90 11.45 -25.84
N PRO A 27 -23.06 10.93 -24.93
CA PRO A 27 -21.87 11.64 -24.49
C PRO A 27 -20.87 11.57 -25.65
N ALA A 28 -21.28 12.10 -26.81
CA ALA A 28 -20.41 12.43 -27.90
C ALA A 28 -19.49 13.51 -27.34
N ALA A 29 -18.32 13.06 -26.88
CA ALA A 29 -17.05 13.76 -26.78
C ALA A 29 -17.10 15.19 -27.34
N VAL A 30 -17.68 16.10 -26.56
CA VAL A 30 -17.37 17.52 -26.66
C VAL A 30 -15.90 17.54 -26.29
N LYS A 31 -15.01 17.76 -27.27
CA LYS A 31 -13.65 18.21 -26.96
C LYS A 31 -13.86 19.41 -26.05
N PRO A 32 -13.57 19.33 -24.75
CA PRO A 32 -13.76 20.47 -23.87
C PRO A 32 -12.85 21.54 -24.44
N ASP A 33 -13.41 22.59 -25.01
CA ASP A 33 -12.68 23.80 -25.32
C ASP A 33 -11.96 24.15 -24.01
N PRO A 34 -10.61 24.24 -23.99
CA PRO A 34 -9.84 24.20 -22.75
C PRO A 34 -10.34 25.34 -21.87
N SER A 35 -11.14 24.99 -20.87
CA SER A 35 -11.93 25.96 -20.13
C SER A 35 -10.95 26.92 -19.48
N LYS A 36 -11.02 28.18 -19.90
CA LYS A 36 -10.16 29.22 -19.36
C LYS A 36 -10.63 29.51 -17.95
N VAL A 37 -9.69 29.50 -17.03
CA VAL A 37 -9.92 29.75 -15.61
C VAL A 37 -9.19 31.02 -15.18
N SER A 38 -9.77 31.70 -14.22
CA SER A 38 -9.19 32.90 -13.60
C SER A 38 -9.19 32.73 -12.09
N LEU A 39 -8.05 32.98 -11.46
CA LEU A 39 -7.92 32.83 -10.01
C LEU A 39 -7.11 34.01 -9.48
N ALA A 40 -7.74 34.81 -8.63
CA ALA A 40 -7.07 35.82 -7.84
C ALA A 40 -7.00 35.32 -6.39
N ALA A 41 -5.92 34.59 -6.08
CA ALA A 41 -5.62 34.16 -4.72
C ALA A 41 -4.66 35.17 -4.10
N SER A 42 -5.20 36.12 -3.35
CA SER A 42 -4.41 37.04 -2.50
C SER A 42 -3.91 36.33 -1.24
N ASP A 43 -2.90 36.92 -0.59
CA ASP A 43 -2.18 36.35 0.55
C ASP A 43 -3.11 35.70 1.59
N GLY A 44 -3.09 34.37 1.63
CA GLY A 44 -3.83 33.62 2.64
C GLY A 44 -4.81 32.56 2.15
N MET A 45 -5.13 32.50 0.85
CA MET A 45 -6.07 31.49 0.35
C MET A 45 -5.55 30.07 0.62
N SER A 46 -6.39 29.23 1.23
CA SER A 46 -6.03 27.84 1.47
C SER A 46 -5.90 27.09 0.15
N ALA A 47 -4.97 26.13 0.08
CA ALA A 47 -4.82 25.29 -1.11
C ALA A 47 -6.15 24.59 -1.48
N SER A 48 -6.90 24.13 -0.48
CA SER A 48 -8.21 23.51 -0.67
C SER A 48 -9.19 24.44 -1.40
N ASP A 49 -9.30 25.70 -0.96
CA ASP A 49 -10.23 26.66 -1.55
C ASP A 49 -9.80 27.05 -2.97
N ALA A 50 -8.48 27.22 -3.18
CA ALA A 50 -7.92 27.53 -4.49
C ALA A 50 -8.25 26.44 -5.52
N PHE A 51 -7.97 25.18 -5.20
CA PHE A 51 -8.25 24.06 -6.09
C PHE A 51 -9.74 23.78 -6.25
N ALA A 52 -10.56 23.97 -5.21
CA ALA A 52 -12.02 23.87 -5.31
C ALA A 52 -12.60 24.94 -6.27
N SER A 53 -12.06 26.16 -6.24
CA SER A 53 -12.43 27.23 -7.18
C SER A 53 -12.05 26.87 -8.62
N LEU A 54 -10.84 26.34 -8.83
CA LEU A 54 -10.41 25.87 -10.16
C LEU A 54 -11.28 24.72 -10.68
N ALA A 55 -11.65 23.77 -9.82
CA ALA A 55 -12.55 22.67 -10.16
C ALA A 55 -13.93 23.18 -10.61
N LYS A 56 -14.49 24.13 -9.86
CA LYS A 56 -15.80 24.73 -10.16
C LYS A 56 -15.79 25.50 -11.49
N GLN A 57 -14.74 26.28 -11.75
CA GLN A 57 -14.63 27.07 -12.98
C GLN A 57 -14.39 26.21 -14.22
N SER A 58 -13.59 25.16 -14.09
CA SER A 58 -13.27 24.27 -15.22
C SER A 58 -14.32 23.19 -15.47
N GLY A 59 -15.19 22.90 -14.49
CA GLY A 59 -16.08 21.73 -14.52
C GLY A 59 -15.34 20.39 -14.40
N MET A 60 -14.04 20.41 -14.10
CA MET A 60 -13.21 19.21 -14.01
C MET A 60 -13.13 18.71 -12.56
N LYS A 61 -13.07 17.38 -12.39
CA LYS A 61 -12.88 16.76 -11.07
C LYS A 61 -11.43 16.93 -10.64
N ILE A 62 -11.21 17.68 -9.56
CA ILE A 62 -9.91 17.84 -8.91
C ILE A 62 -9.98 17.17 -7.54
N LEU A 63 -9.13 16.17 -7.33
CA LEU A 63 -8.97 15.45 -6.08
C LEU A 63 -7.75 16.00 -5.34
N LEU A 64 -7.92 16.29 -4.06
CA LEU A 64 -6.85 16.71 -3.18
C LEU A 64 -6.55 15.60 -2.20
N GLU A 65 -5.27 15.26 -2.09
CA GLU A 65 -4.80 14.41 -1.01
C GLU A 65 -4.84 15.14 0.34
N SER A 66 -5.07 14.41 1.44
CA SER A 66 -5.08 14.96 2.81
C SER A 66 -3.74 15.60 3.23
N SER A 67 -2.64 15.26 2.57
CA SER A 67 -1.32 15.84 2.78
C SER A 67 -1.14 17.22 2.13
N VAL A 68 -2.04 17.61 1.23
CA VAL A 68 -2.08 18.94 0.60
C VAL A 68 -2.59 19.95 1.61
N LYS A 69 -1.64 20.62 2.27
CA LYS A 69 -1.89 21.68 3.24
C LYS A 69 -1.05 22.90 2.87
N GLY A 70 -1.53 24.08 3.25
CA GLY A 70 -0.81 25.33 3.04
C GLY A 70 -1.66 26.38 2.35
N LYS A 71 -0.98 27.45 1.94
CA LYS A 71 -1.56 28.61 1.27
C LYS A 71 -1.00 28.71 -0.14
N VAL A 72 -1.83 29.16 -1.07
CA VAL A 72 -1.44 29.41 -2.46
C VAL A 72 -1.62 30.90 -2.74
N THR A 73 -0.57 31.56 -3.22
CA THR A 73 -0.61 32.95 -3.67
C THR A 73 -0.36 32.96 -5.17
N VAL A 74 -1.41 33.21 -5.97
CA VAL A 74 -1.31 33.21 -7.43
C VAL A 74 -2.35 34.17 -8.03
N SER A 75 -1.95 34.90 -9.07
CA SER A 75 -2.84 35.76 -9.86
C SER A 75 -2.86 35.27 -11.31
N LEU A 76 -4.01 34.75 -11.74
CA LEU A 76 -4.22 34.12 -13.03
C LEU A 76 -5.45 34.73 -13.70
N LYS A 77 -5.33 35.02 -15.00
CA LYS A 77 -6.43 35.53 -15.83
C LYS A 77 -6.46 34.79 -17.17
N ASP A 78 -7.60 34.18 -17.47
CA ASP A 78 -7.91 33.54 -18.76
C ASP A 78 -6.87 32.49 -19.21
N VAL A 79 -6.38 31.67 -18.27
CA VAL A 79 -5.38 30.61 -18.52
C VAL A 79 -6.04 29.24 -18.62
N THR A 80 -5.39 28.27 -19.25
CA THR A 80 -5.86 26.87 -19.22
C THR A 80 -5.78 26.29 -17.82
N LEU A 81 -6.63 25.30 -17.50
CA LEU A 81 -6.58 24.62 -16.21
C LEU A 81 -5.18 24.05 -15.90
N ASP A 82 -4.53 23.43 -16.88
CA ASP A 82 -3.18 22.87 -16.72
C ASP A 82 -2.15 23.96 -16.38
N ALA A 83 -2.25 25.14 -17.02
CA ALA A 83 -1.41 26.28 -16.71
C ALA A 83 -1.71 26.85 -15.32
N ALA A 84 -2.98 26.88 -14.91
CA ALA A 84 -3.39 27.30 -13.58
C ALA A 84 -2.86 26.37 -12.48
N LEU A 85 -2.97 25.05 -12.68
CA LEU A 85 -2.44 24.04 -11.74
C LEU A 85 -0.92 24.11 -11.65
N ASN A 86 -0.23 24.28 -12.78
CA ASN A 86 1.21 24.51 -12.81
C ASN A 86 1.60 25.75 -11.99
N ALA A 87 0.89 26.86 -12.17
CA ALA A 87 1.16 28.09 -11.44
C ALA A 87 0.85 27.97 -9.94
N ALA A 88 -0.26 27.31 -9.57
CA ALA A 88 -0.66 27.10 -8.19
C ALA A 88 0.30 26.17 -7.42
N CYS A 89 0.88 25.18 -8.10
CA CYS A 89 1.86 24.27 -7.49
C CYS A 89 3.27 24.90 -7.45
N LYS A 90 3.54 25.93 -8.26
CA LYS A 90 4.86 26.58 -8.34
C LYS A 90 5.23 27.22 -7.00
N GLY A 91 6.43 26.90 -6.50
CA GLY A 91 6.91 27.41 -5.21
C GLY A 91 6.34 26.68 -3.98
N THR A 92 5.55 25.64 -4.20
CA THR A 92 5.13 24.69 -3.16
C THR A 92 5.77 23.33 -3.42
N ASN A 93 5.63 22.40 -2.46
CA ASN A 93 6.03 21.00 -2.65
C ASN A 93 4.90 20.14 -3.25
N MET A 94 3.84 20.78 -3.78
CA MET A 94 2.70 20.10 -4.37
C MET A 94 2.99 19.71 -5.82
N VAL A 95 2.43 18.58 -6.24
CA VAL A 95 2.51 18.08 -7.61
C VAL A 95 1.10 17.74 -8.07
N TRP A 96 0.76 18.09 -9.31
CA TRP A 96 -0.50 17.69 -9.92
C TRP A 96 -0.27 16.66 -11.03
N ARG A 97 -1.24 15.77 -11.22
CA ARG A 97 -1.24 14.74 -12.26
C ARG A 97 -2.62 14.69 -12.92
N LYS A 98 -2.65 14.67 -14.24
CA LYS A 98 -3.87 14.37 -15.02
C LYS A 98 -3.93 12.87 -15.23
N VAL A 99 -5.01 12.25 -14.77
CA VAL A 99 -5.19 10.80 -14.80
C VAL A 99 -6.54 10.49 -15.44
N TYR A 100 -6.58 9.48 -16.29
CA TYR A 100 -7.81 8.98 -16.89
C TYR A 100 -8.23 7.72 -16.15
N ILE A 101 -9.44 7.72 -15.59
CA ILE A 101 -9.93 6.64 -14.75
C ILE A 101 -11.42 6.38 -15.02
N ASP A 102 -11.87 5.15 -14.78
CA ASP A 102 -13.28 4.80 -14.84
C ASP A 102 -14.08 5.72 -13.90
N PRO A 103 -15.11 6.45 -14.39
CA PRO A 103 -15.96 7.30 -13.57
C PRO A 103 -16.61 6.60 -12.37
N LYS A 104 -16.71 5.26 -12.39
CA LYS A 104 -17.28 4.42 -11.33
C LYS A 104 -16.23 3.86 -10.38
N SER A 105 -14.95 4.21 -10.54
CA SER A 105 -13.89 3.70 -9.67
C SER A 105 -14.02 4.20 -8.23
N GLU A 106 -13.96 3.28 -7.27
CA GLU A 106 -13.92 3.61 -5.84
C GLU A 106 -12.71 4.49 -5.44
N LEU A 107 -11.66 4.51 -6.26
CA LEU A 107 -10.49 5.35 -6.01
C LEU A 107 -10.83 6.85 -6.05
N LEU A 108 -11.90 7.21 -6.74
CA LEU A 108 -12.37 8.59 -6.81
C LEU A 108 -12.90 9.14 -5.47
N ASP A 109 -13.31 8.26 -4.57
CA ASP A 109 -13.81 8.61 -3.23
C ASP A 109 -12.70 8.49 -2.16
N LYS A 110 -11.51 8.02 -2.55
CA LYS A 110 -10.38 7.77 -1.65
C LYS A 110 -9.10 8.45 -2.18
N PRO A 111 -9.01 9.79 -2.16
CA PRO A 111 -7.89 10.55 -2.74
C PRO A 111 -6.51 10.10 -2.24
N ASP A 112 -6.37 9.81 -0.94
CA ASP A 112 -5.09 9.35 -0.36
C ASP A 112 -4.67 7.99 -0.93
N ARG A 113 -5.61 7.05 -1.04
CA ARG A 113 -5.35 5.74 -1.64
C ARG A 113 -5.02 5.86 -3.12
N PHE A 114 -5.70 6.77 -3.82
CA PHE A 114 -5.43 7.03 -5.22
C PHE A 114 -4.03 7.63 -5.42
N ALA A 115 -3.65 8.62 -4.60
CA ALA A 115 -2.31 9.21 -4.60
C ALA A 115 -1.22 8.18 -4.32
N ALA A 116 -1.40 7.35 -3.29
CA ALA A 116 -0.47 6.27 -2.98
C ALA A 116 -0.31 5.27 -4.13
N THR A 117 -1.41 4.91 -4.80
CA THR A 117 -1.40 4.00 -5.96
C THR A 117 -0.61 4.61 -7.12
N LEU A 118 -0.84 5.88 -7.43
CA LEU A 118 -0.12 6.57 -8.50
C LEU A 118 1.36 6.74 -8.20
N ARG A 119 1.74 7.04 -6.94
CA ARG A 119 3.15 7.09 -6.54
C ARG A 119 3.83 5.74 -6.71
N LEU A 120 3.17 4.66 -6.31
CA LEU A 120 3.69 3.30 -6.51
C LEU A 120 3.92 3.05 -8.01
N MET A 121 2.94 3.39 -8.86
CA MET A 121 3.07 3.22 -10.31
C MET A 121 4.18 4.09 -10.91
N SER A 122 4.32 5.35 -10.49
CA SER A 122 5.34 6.27 -11.02
C SER A 122 6.75 6.01 -10.47
N GLY A 123 6.85 5.42 -9.28
CA GLY A 123 8.13 5.07 -8.66
C GLY A 123 8.76 3.82 -9.28
N LEU A 124 7.96 3.00 -9.96
CA LEU A 124 8.43 1.85 -10.70
C LEU A 124 8.83 2.29 -12.12
N SER A 125 10.13 2.30 -12.41
CA SER A 125 10.61 2.53 -13.76
C SER A 125 10.52 1.24 -14.56
N PHE A 126 9.58 1.19 -15.49
CA PHE A 126 9.45 0.10 -16.46
C PHE A 126 9.83 0.58 -17.86
N PRO A 127 10.52 -0.23 -18.67
CA PRO A 127 10.62 0.06 -20.10
C PRO A 127 9.22 0.16 -20.71
N ASP A 128 9.11 0.81 -21.87
CA ASP A 128 7.87 0.82 -22.63
C ASP A 128 7.45 -0.64 -22.94
N LEU A 129 6.30 -1.04 -22.41
CA LEU A 129 5.85 -2.43 -22.38
C LEU A 129 4.35 -2.53 -22.67
N VAL A 130 3.99 -3.47 -23.55
CA VAL A 130 2.60 -3.82 -23.84
C VAL A 130 2.37 -5.29 -23.54
N VAL A 131 1.40 -5.57 -22.67
CA VAL A 131 0.88 -6.90 -22.37
C VAL A 131 -0.44 -7.06 -23.10
N ALA A 132 -0.39 -7.69 -24.28
CA ALA A 132 -1.56 -7.87 -25.16
C ALA A 132 -2.49 -9.02 -24.71
N GLY A 133 -2.01 -9.91 -23.83
CA GLY A 133 -2.79 -11.03 -23.32
C GLY A 133 -2.12 -11.67 -22.11
N SER A 134 -2.94 -12.20 -21.21
CA SER A 134 -2.50 -12.89 -20.01
C SER A 134 -3.51 -13.98 -19.67
N SER A 135 -3.07 -15.09 -19.05
CA SER A 135 -3.93 -16.18 -18.61
C SER A 135 -4.98 -15.77 -17.57
N ASN A 136 -4.78 -14.62 -16.93
CA ASN A 136 -5.73 -14.00 -16.01
C ASN A 136 -6.58 -12.87 -16.65
N ASN A 137 -6.60 -12.78 -17.98
CA ASN A 137 -7.32 -11.75 -18.74
C ASN A 137 -6.91 -10.31 -18.42
N LYS A 138 -5.73 -10.09 -17.85
CA LYS A 138 -5.18 -8.75 -17.64
C LYS A 138 -4.40 -8.30 -18.87
N ILE A 139 -4.71 -7.10 -19.32
CA ILE A 139 -3.93 -6.36 -20.31
C ILE A 139 -3.28 -5.17 -19.63
N GLY A 140 -2.16 -4.71 -20.16
CA GLY A 140 -1.42 -3.61 -19.57
C GLY A 140 -0.61 -2.86 -20.62
N VAL A 141 -0.60 -1.55 -20.53
CA VAL A 141 0.25 -0.69 -21.35
C VAL A 141 1.00 0.21 -20.38
N VAL A 142 2.33 0.19 -20.47
CA VAL A 142 3.20 1.10 -19.73
C VAL A 142 4.06 1.81 -20.75
N CYS A 143 3.98 3.14 -20.78
CA CYS A 143 4.77 3.97 -21.67
C CYS A 143 5.29 5.18 -20.90
N GLN A 144 6.59 5.44 -21.01
CA GLN A 144 7.24 6.62 -20.43
C GLN A 144 7.51 7.70 -21.48
N GLN A 145 7.65 7.33 -22.76
CA GLN A 145 7.94 8.26 -23.85
C GLN A 145 6.68 9.00 -24.32
N LYS A 146 6.72 10.33 -24.27
CA LYS A 146 5.58 11.22 -24.56
C LYS A 146 5.00 11.07 -25.97
N GLN A 147 5.86 10.99 -26.98
CA GLN A 147 5.46 11.12 -28.39
C GLN A 147 4.48 10.04 -28.86
N GLY A 148 4.63 8.80 -28.39
CA GLY A 148 3.76 7.69 -28.79
C GLY A 148 2.45 7.60 -27.99
N VAL A 149 2.41 8.22 -26.81
CA VAL A 149 1.27 8.12 -25.90
C VAL A 149 0.19 9.12 -26.27
N GLU A 150 0.54 10.34 -26.67
CA GLU A 150 -0.44 11.40 -26.94
C GLU A 150 -1.44 11.03 -28.04
N ASP A 151 -0.97 10.42 -29.14
CA ASP A 151 -1.83 10.00 -30.25
C ASP A 151 -2.76 8.82 -29.88
N ALA A 152 -2.25 7.90 -29.07
CA ALA A 152 -3.00 6.72 -28.65
C ALA A 152 -3.96 7.02 -27.48
N GLN A 153 -3.62 8.01 -26.65
CA GLN A 153 -4.34 8.35 -25.43
C GLN A 153 -5.79 8.70 -25.72
N ASP A 154 -6.05 9.59 -26.68
CA ASP A 154 -7.41 10.04 -26.99
C ASP A 154 -8.29 8.87 -27.44
N LYS A 155 -7.74 7.95 -28.23
CA LYS A 155 -8.44 6.75 -28.67
C LYS A 155 -8.71 5.80 -27.49
N ILE A 156 -7.71 5.52 -26.67
CA ILE A 156 -7.84 4.63 -25.50
C ILE A 156 -8.87 5.20 -24.50
N VAL A 157 -8.77 6.49 -24.19
CA VAL A 157 -9.67 7.19 -23.27
C VAL A 157 -11.11 7.11 -23.77
N LYS A 158 -11.32 7.36 -25.07
CA LYS A 158 -12.64 7.28 -25.70
C LYS A 158 -13.19 5.85 -25.69
N ASP A 159 -12.40 4.88 -26.14
CA ASP A 159 -12.82 3.48 -26.28
C ASP A 159 -13.14 2.83 -24.92
N LEU A 160 -12.41 3.23 -23.86
CA LEU A 160 -12.62 2.74 -22.50
C LEU A 160 -13.59 3.60 -21.67
N GLY A 161 -14.09 4.71 -22.21
CA GLY A 161 -15.00 5.61 -21.50
C GLY A 161 -14.40 6.23 -20.24
N LEU A 162 -13.09 6.51 -20.24
CA LEU A 162 -12.39 7.05 -19.07
C LEU A 162 -12.67 8.55 -18.93
N ALA A 163 -12.82 9.02 -17.70
CA ALA A 163 -12.92 10.44 -17.40
C ALA A 163 -11.56 11.01 -16.95
N PRO A 164 -11.20 12.23 -17.41
CA PRO A 164 -10.04 12.95 -16.88
C PRO A 164 -10.31 13.41 -15.44
N VAL A 165 -9.36 13.15 -14.56
CA VAL A 165 -9.35 13.58 -13.16
C VAL A 165 -7.98 14.14 -12.84
N TYR A 166 -7.96 15.29 -12.17
CA TYR A 166 -6.72 15.89 -11.69
C TYR A 166 -6.51 15.48 -10.25
N LEU A 167 -5.36 14.92 -9.92
CA LEU A 167 -4.96 14.67 -8.55
C LEU A 167 -3.85 15.65 -8.16
N VAL A 168 -4.02 16.32 -7.02
CA VAL A 168 -2.99 17.12 -6.38
C VAL A 168 -2.50 16.39 -5.13
N SER A 169 -1.19 16.19 -5.01
CA SER A 169 -0.53 15.50 -3.90
C SER A 169 0.68 16.28 -3.38
N ASN A 170 1.16 15.95 -2.18
CA ASN A 170 2.41 16.47 -1.63
C ASN A 170 3.41 15.34 -1.42
N ASP A 171 3.99 14.87 -2.52
CA ASP A 171 4.81 13.66 -2.53
C ASP A 171 6.07 13.78 -1.66
N ALA A 172 6.65 14.99 -1.56
CA ALA A 172 7.82 15.23 -0.71
C ALA A 172 7.50 15.05 0.78
N LEU A 173 6.34 15.55 1.22
CA LEU A 173 5.92 15.42 2.62
C LEU A 173 5.61 13.97 2.98
N ASP A 174 4.92 13.24 2.11
CA ASP A 174 4.58 11.85 2.38
C ASP A 174 5.80 10.93 2.26
N ALA A 175 6.74 11.20 1.35
CA ALA A 175 8.03 10.54 1.32
C ALA A 175 8.82 10.76 2.63
N ALA A 176 8.81 11.98 3.18
CA ALA A 176 9.45 12.27 4.46
C ALA A 176 8.80 11.52 5.63
N LYS A 177 7.46 11.44 5.68
CA LYS A 177 6.73 10.66 6.69
C LYS A 177 7.01 9.16 6.58
N GLU A 178 7.01 8.62 5.37
CA GLU A 178 7.32 7.22 5.13
C GLU A 178 8.78 6.90 5.46
N ALA A 179 9.72 7.78 5.11
CA ALA A 179 11.11 7.65 5.54
C ALA A 179 11.22 7.63 7.07
N GLN A 180 10.47 8.48 7.77
CA GLN A 180 10.46 8.53 9.22
C GLN A 180 9.87 7.24 9.85
N LYS A 181 8.72 6.76 9.37
CA LYS A 181 8.08 5.52 9.85
C LYS A 181 8.94 4.28 9.57
N ASN A 182 9.47 4.17 8.35
CA ASN A 182 10.31 3.04 7.97
C ASN A 182 11.71 3.13 8.60
N SER A 183 12.16 4.30 9.05
CA SER A 183 13.50 4.44 9.64
C SER A 183 13.69 3.63 10.94
N ALA A 184 12.70 3.56 11.84
CA ALA A 184 12.91 2.88 13.12
C ALA A 184 13.01 1.35 12.95
N VAL A 185 12.06 0.76 12.21
CA VAL A 185 12.05 -0.67 11.92
C VAL A 185 13.23 -1.06 11.02
N ASN A 186 13.55 -0.25 10.00
CA ASN A 186 14.71 -0.53 9.15
C ASN A 186 16.03 -0.38 9.91
N LYS A 187 16.17 0.63 10.79
CA LYS A 187 17.35 0.77 11.66
C LYS A 187 17.48 -0.40 12.63
N PHE A 188 16.39 -0.83 13.26
CA PHE A 188 16.41 -2.00 14.15
C PHE A 188 16.77 -3.28 13.39
N THR A 189 16.18 -3.48 12.21
CA THR A 189 16.46 -4.64 11.34
C THR A 189 17.91 -4.64 10.88
N GLN A 190 18.42 -3.47 10.47
CA GLN A 190 19.81 -3.32 10.03
C GLN A 190 20.77 -3.57 11.20
N SER A 191 20.52 -2.96 12.36
CA SER A 191 21.33 -3.18 13.56
C SER A 191 21.33 -4.65 13.99
N SER A 192 20.19 -5.35 13.87
CA SER A 192 20.10 -6.79 14.18
C SER A 192 20.94 -7.61 13.19
N LYS A 193 20.91 -7.28 11.90
CA LYS A 193 21.77 -7.93 10.89
C LYS A 193 23.24 -7.68 11.17
N ASP A 194 23.62 -6.44 11.48
CA ASP A 194 25.01 -6.08 11.77
C ASP A 194 25.52 -6.81 13.03
N GLN A 195 24.68 -6.98 14.05
CA GLN A 195 24.99 -7.78 15.24
C GLN A 195 25.21 -9.25 14.90
N ILE A 196 24.33 -9.85 14.08
CA ILE A 196 24.47 -11.24 13.63
C ILE A 196 25.75 -11.40 12.79
N ASP A 197 26.00 -10.51 11.83
CA ASP A 197 27.18 -10.56 10.97
C ASP A 197 28.48 -10.41 11.78
N MET A 198 28.49 -9.55 12.79
CA MET A 198 29.62 -9.41 13.71
C MET A 198 29.83 -10.68 14.52
N PHE A 199 28.76 -11.26 15.08
CA PHE A 199 28.81 -12.52 15.81
C PHE A 199 29.33 -13.69 14.96
N MET A 200 28.95 -13.75 13.68
CA MET A 200 29.42 -14.76 12.76
C MET A 200 30.90 -14.60 12.38
N LYS A 201 31.44 -13.38 12.44
CA LYS A 201 32.87 -13.10 12.15
C LYS A 201 33.79 -13.28 13.37
N MET A 202 33.26 -13.32 14.58
CA MET A 202 34.01 -13.60 15.82
C MET A 202 34.57 -15.02 15.86
N THR A 203 35.67 -15.22 16.59
CA THR A 203 36.20 -16.57 16.89
C THR A 203 35.27 -17.32 17.86
N PRO A 204 35.39 -18.65 18.01
CA PRO A 204 34.60 -19.41 18.98
C PRO A 204 34.68 -18.86 20.42
N GLU A 205 35.88 -18.47 20.86
CA GLU A 205 36.13 -17.90 22.19
C GLU A 205 35.50 -16.52 22.35
N GLU A 206 35.60 -15.67 21.32
CA GLU A 206 34.96 -14.35 21.31
C GLU A 206 33.42 -14.47 21.32
N ARG A 207 32.86 -15.47 20.61
CA ARG A 207 31.42 -15.75 20.65
C ARG A 207 30.98 -16.18 22.05
N GLU A 208 31.76 -17.02 22.73
CA GLU A 208 31.47 -17.42 24.12
C GLU A 208 31.46 -16.20 25.05
N GLN A 209 32.46 -15.32 24.95
CA GLN A 209 32.51 -14.08 25.72
C GLN A 209 31.33 -13.14 25.39
N ALA A 210 30.96 -13.02 24.12
CA ALA A 210 29.81 -12.22 23.69
C ALA A 210 28.48 -12.77 24.24
N LEU A 211 28.32 -14.10 24.30
CA LEU A 211 27.16 -14.74 24.91
C LEU A 211 27.10 -14.49 26.41
N MET A 212 28.22 -14.60 27.11
CA MET A 212 28.30 -14.31 28.55
C MET A 212 28.00 -12.83 28.84
N ALA A 213 28.51 -11.91 28.02
CA ALA A 213 28.18 -10.49 28.11
C ALA A 213 26.68 -10.24 27.85
N SER A 214 26.08 -10.96 26.89
CA SER A 214 24.63 -10.87 26.62
C SER A 214 23.79 -11.39 27.79
N LEU A 215 24.23 -12.44 28.49
CA LEU A 215 23.54 -12.95 29.68
C LEU A 215 23.59 -11.93 30.82
N ASN A 216 24.76 -11.36 31.08
CA ASN A 216 24.90 -10.29 32.08
C ASN A 216 24.08 -9.05 31.72
N MET A 217 23.99 -8.72 30.43
CA MET A 217 23.11 -7.64 29.96
C MET A 217 21.64 -8.00 30.21
N MET A 218 21.24 -9.25 29.93
CA MET A 218 19.89 -9.74 30.18
C MET A 218 19.49 -9.62 31.66
N ASP A 219 20.41 -9.92 32.59
CA ASP A 219 20.19 -9.74 34.03
C ASP A 219 20.07 -8.26 34.44
N SER A 220 20.69 -7.36 33.68
CA SER A 220 20.60 -5.91 33.90
C SER A 220 19.31 -5.29 33.34
N VAL A 221 18.65 -5.97 32.40
CA VAL A 221 17.39 -5.49 31.84
C VAL A 221 16.26 -5.88 32.80
N GLY A 222 15.55 -4.88 33.33
CA GLY A 222 14.47 -5.12 34.28
C GLY A 222 13.34 -6.01 33.74
N PRO A 223 12.55 -6.66 34.62
CA PRO A 223 11.46 -7.56 34.23
C PRO A 223 10.43 -6.95 33.27
N GLU A 224 10.27 -5.62 33.32
CA GLU A 224 9.33 -4.87 32.49
C GLU A 224 9.62 -5.00 30.99
N TYR A 225 10.90 -5.10 30.60
CA TYR A 225 11.26 -5.28 29.21
C TYR A 225 10.75 -6.61 28.67
N PHE A 226 10.89 -7.68 29.45
CA PHE A 226 10.39 -9.00 29.11
C PHE A 226 8.86 -9.01 29.06
N GLY A 227 8.21 -8.35 30.01
CA GLY A 227 6.76 -8.16 30.00
C GLY A 227 6.28 -7.48 28.72
N ALA A 228 6.91 -6.36 28.34
CA ALA A 228 6.56 -5.62 27.12
C ALA A 228 6.83 -6.43 25.84
N ALA A 229 7.96 -7.14 25.77
CA ALA A 229 8.30 -7.99 24.64
C ALA A 229 7.32 -9.17 24.50
N MET A 230 6.99 -9.83 25.61
CA MET A 230 6.03 -10.92 25.64
C MET A 230 4.62 -10.43 25.29
N GLN A 231 4.21 -9.27 25.80
CA GLN A 231 2.93 -8.66 25.46
C GLN A 231 2.84 -8.28 23.98
N ALA A 232 3.92 -7.73 23.39
CA ALA A 232 3.99 -7.45 21.96
C ALA A 232 3.87 -8.76 21.14
N LEU A 233 4.49 -9.84 21.61
CA LEU A 233 4.36 -11.16 20.98
C LEU A 233 2.93 -11.71 21.07
N MET A 234 2.29 -11.64 22.25
CA MET A 234 0.92 -12.10 22.45
C MET A 234 -0.10 -11.29 21.63
N ASN A 235 0.16 -10.00 21.45
CA ASN A 235 -0.66 -9.11 20.62
C ASN A 235 -0.33 -9.21 19.11
N SER A 236 0.67 -10.01 18.73
CA SER A 236 1.00 -10.24 17.34
C SER A 236 -0.10 -11.04 16.64
N ASN A 237 -0.22 -10.89 15.32
CA ASN A 237 -1.25 -11.65 14.60
C ASN A 237 -0.98 -13.19 14.69
N PRO A 238 -2.02 -14.04 14.64
CA PRO A 238 -1.88 -15.49 14.73
C PRO A 238 -0.94 -16.08 13.69
N ASP A 239 -0.85 -15.48 12.50
CA ASP A 239 0.07 -15.92 11.44
C ASP A 239 1.53 -15.69 11.79
N THR A 240 1.86 -14.61 12.51
CA THR A 240 3.21 -14.34 12.99
C THR A 240 3.60 -15.36 14.04
N LEU A 241 2.70 -15.70 14.96
CA LEU A 241 2.91 -16.76 15.95
C LEU A 241 3.13 -18.12 15.28
N ARG A 242 2.30 -18.49 14.29
CA ARG A 242 2.50 -19.73 13.51
C ARG A 242 3.85 -19.75 12.79
N ARG A 243 4.26 -18.64 12.18
CA ARG A 243 5.57 -18.54 11.52
C ARG A 243 6.73 -18.67 12.52
N LEU A 244 6.59 -18.05 13.70
CA LEU A 244 7.59 -18.17 14.75
C LEU A 244 7.71 -19.61 15.23
N GLN A 245 6.58 -20.28 15.48
CA GLN A 245 6.54 -21.69 15.88
C GLN A 245 7.12 -22.61 14.80
N ALA A 246 6.78 -22.38 13.53
CA ALA A 246 7.34 -23.13 12.40
C ALA A 246 8.86 -22.96 12.33
N ARG A 247 9.37 -21.73 12.50
CA ARG A 247 10.81 -21.46 12.53
C ARG A 247 11.52 -22.12 13.71
N GLN A 248 10.93 -22.08 14.91
CA GLN A 248 11.49 -22.79 16.07
C GLN A 248 11.56 -24.31 15.83
N THR A 249 10.50 -24.86 15.23
CA THR A 249 10.42 -26.28 14.86
C THR A 249 11.48 -26.64 13.83
N GLU A 250 11.63 -25.83 12.77
CA GLU A 250 12.65 -26.01 11.74
C GLU A 250 14.07 -25.97 12.33
N MET A 251 14.34 -25.04 13.25
CA MET A 251 15.63 -24.94 13.94
C MET A 251 15.95 -26.25 14.68
N LEU A 252 15.00 -26.82 15.42
CA LEU A 252 15.17 -28.09 16.13
C LEU A 252 15.48 -29.25 15.17
N PHE A 253 14.86 -29.26 13.99
CA PHE A 253 15.12 -30.29 12.98
C PHE A 253 16.42 -30.07 12.21
N SER A 254 16.88 -28.83 12.07
CA SER A 254 18.17 -28.51 11.44
C SER A 254 19.39 -28.83 12.32
N MET A 255 19.19 -29.01 13.63
CA MET A 255 20.26 -29.40 14.55
C MET A 255 20.74 -30.83 14.30
N SER A 256 22.00 -31.11 14.64
CA SER A 256 22.50 -32.49 14.68
C SER A 256 21.85 -33.29 15.82
N ALA A 257 21.92 -34.63 15.76
CA ALA A 257 21.41 -35.49 16.83
C ALA A 257 22.10 -35.19 18.18
N ASP A 258 23.40 -34.88 18.15
CA ASP A 258 24.16 -34.56 19.35
C ASP A 258 23.79 -33.19 19.93
N GLN A 259 23.56 -32.18 19.07
CA GLN A 259 23.07 -30.87 19.50
C GLN A 259 21.69 -30.99 20.15
N ARG A 260 20.77 -31.77 19.56
CA ARG A 260 19.46 -32.05 20.17
C ARG A 260 19.60 -32.72 21.54
N ARG A 261 20.47 -33.73 21.66
CA ARG A 261 20.72 -34.43 22.94
C ARG A 261 21.34 -33.51 23.99
N ALA A 262 22.23 -32.60 23.59
CA ALA A 262 22.81 -31.60 24.47
C ALA A 262 21.75 -30.60 24.98
N MET A 263 20.90 -30.09 24.08
CA MET A 263 19.78 -29.21 24.45
C MET A 263 18.80 -29.91 25.41
N ILE A 264 18.44 -31.17 25.16
CA ILE A 264 17.56 -31.93 26.05
C ILE A 264 18.20 -32.13 27.43
N ARG A 265 19.51 -32.44 27.48
CA ARG A 265 20.25 -32.54 28.76
C ARG A 265 20.25 -31.22 29.52
N MET A 266 20.55 -30.12 28.85
CA MET A 266 20.53 -28.79 29.44
C MET A 266 19.15 -28.44 30.02
N ASN A 267 18.06 -28.72 29.29
CA ASN A 267 16.70 -28.51 29.79
C ASN A 267 16.37 -29.40 31.01
N MET A 268 16.83 -30.66 31.01
CA MET A 268 16.66 -31.53 32.18
C MET A 268 17.46 -31.06 33.39
N GLU A 269 18.68 -30.55 33.20
CA GLU A 269 19.49 -29.97 34.29
C GLU A 269 18.88 -28.68 34.82
N ALA A 270 18.38 -27.79 33.95
CA ALA A 270 17.64 -26.60 34.36
C ALA A 270 16.41 -26.97 35.22
N MET A 271 15.65 -28.00 34.82
CA MET A 271 14.51 -28.48 35.61
C MET A 271 14.90 -29.10 36.96
N LYS A 272 16.08 -29.72 37.06
CA LYS A 272 16.59 -30.26 38.34
C LYS A 272 16.96 -29.16 39.34
N ASN A 273 17.29 -27.96 38.86
CA ASN A 273 17.65 -26.83 39.70
C ASN A 273 16.44 -26.03 40.20
N ILE A 274 15.22 -26.39 39.78
CA ILE A 274 13.98 -25.79 40.31
C ILE A 274 13.76 -26.35 41.72
N THR A 275 13.75 -25.48 42.72
CA THR A 275 13.52 -25.90 44.11
C THR A 275 12.10 -26.45 44.28
N PRO A 276 11.84 -27.34 45.26
CA PRO A 276 10.48 -27.81 45.56
C PRO A 276 9.49 -26.67 45.82
N GLU A 277 9.96 -25.56 46.38
CA GLU A 277 9.18 -24.34 46.60
C GLU A 277 8.79 -23.66 45.27
N GLN A 278 9.74 -23.51 44.34
CA GLN A 278 9.46 -22.99 43.00
C GLN A 278 8.54 -23.91 42.20
N GLN A 279 8.69 -25.23 42.33
CA GLN A 279 7.77 -26.19 41.70
C GLN A 279 6.34 -26.00 42.20
N LYS A 280 6.17 -25.77 43.51
CA LYS A 280 4.86 -25.53 44.11
C LYS A 280 4.23 -24.23 43.59
N ILE A 281 5.00 -23.13 43.52
CA ILE A 281 4.54 -21.85 42.97
C ILE A 281 4.10 -22.02 41.50
N ILE A 282 4.91 -22.69 40.68
CA ILE A 282 4.56 -22.95 39.27
C ILE A 282 3.28 -23.79 39.15
N GLN A 283 3.09 -24.78 40.01
CA GLN A 283 1.87 -25.60 40.02
C GLN A 283 0.64 -24.78 40.42
N GLU A 284 0.76 -23.92 41.43
CA GLU A 284 -0.33 -23.03 41.88
C GLU A 284 -0.70 -22.02 40.79
N ASP A 285 0.27 -21.38 40.14
CA ASP A 285 0.05 -20.45 39.02
C ASP A 285 -0.59 -21.15 37.82
N ALA A 286 -0.13 -22.35 37.46
CA ALA A 286 -0.72 -23.13 36.37
C ALA A 286 -2.18 -23.50 36.63
N MET A 287 -2.53 -23.86 37.88
CA MET A 287 -3.91 -24.12 38.27
C MET A 287 -4.77 -22.85 38.17
N ALA A 288 -4.26 -21.71 38.64
CA ALA A 288 -4.96 -20.43 38.58
C ALA A 288 -5.23 -19.97 37.13
N VAL A 289 -4.25 -20.12 36.22
CA VAL A 289 -4.41 -19.79 34.79
C VAL A 289 -5.43 -20.71 34.13
N MET A 290 -5.40 -22.02 34.42
CA MET A 290 -6.40 -22.96 33.89
C MET A 290 -7.81 -22.64 34.37
N GLU A 291 -7.96 -22.17 35.61
CA GLU A 291 -9.25 -21.75 36.16
C GLU A 291 -9.76 -20.46 35.49
N GLN A 292 -8.88 -19.47 35.27
CA GLN A 292 -9.21 -18.26 34.51
C GLN A 292 -9.65 -18.57 33.07
N MET A 293 -8.97 -19.48 32.38
CA MET A 293 -9.33 -19.90 31.02
C MET A 293 -10.70 -20.58 30.97
N LYS A 294 -11.01 -21.45 31.94
CA LYS A 294 -12.34 -22.08 32.05
C LYS A 294 -13.44 -21.06 32.25
N ASN A 295 -13.20 -20.04 33.07
CA ASN A 295 -14.17 -18.97 33.33
C ASN A 295 -14.38 -18.06 32.12
N GLN A 296 -13.37 -17.86 31.28
CA GLN A 296 -13.49 -17.09 30.03
C GLN A 296 -14.19 -17.86 28.89
N GLN A 297 -14.15 -19.19 28.88
CA GLN A 297 -14.84 -20.01 27.86
C GLN A 297 -16.33 -20.26 28.17
N GLY A 298 -16.78 -19.93 29.38
CA GLY A 298 -18.19 -20.05 29.82
C GLY A 298 -19.03 -18.78 29.65
N GLN A 299 -18.47 -17.70 29.09
CA GLN A 299 -19.14 -16.46 28.69
C GLN A 299 -19.22 -16.36 27.17
#